data_AF-A0AA88NIS9-F1
#
_entry.id   AF-A0AA88NIS9-F1
#
_cell.length_a   1.000
_cell.length_b   1.000
_cell.length_c   1.000
_cell.angle_alpha   90.00
_cell.angle_beta   90.00
_cell.angle_gamma   90.00
#
_symmetry.space_group_name_H-M   'P 1'
#
loop_
_entity.id
_entity.type
_entity.pdbx_description
1 polymer ?
#
loop_
_entity_poly.entity_id
_entity_poly.type
_entity_poly.pdbx_seq_one_letter_code
_entity_poly.pdbx_strand_id
1 'polypeptide(L)'
;MEQAWLRRVLILLQVLDLGLVCVSGKQWKKIRDEISGAVKVFNPCNPVNCSCHLTVLQQDLGPFKDGISEDVMVSTVQRGWAPTTRSLEISCIENTTVCSLQGVAEWSTSFWR
;
A
#
# COMPACT_ATOMS: atom_id res chain seq x y z
N MET A 1 23.94 -37.79 -46.48
CA MET A 1 23.89 -37.66 -45.00
C MET A 1 23.50 -36.25 -44.53
N GLU A 2 23.80 -35.19 -45.27
CA GLU A 2 23.62 -33.79 -44.80
C GLU A 2 22.17 -33.27 -44.88
N GLN A 3 21.41 -33.68 -45.91
CA GLN A 3 19.99 -33.30 -46.10
C GLN A 3 19.08 -33.78 -44.96
N ALA A 4 19.34 -34.97 -44.42
CA ALA A 4 18.57 -35.52 -43.31
C ALA A 4 18.85 -34.78 -42.00
N TRP A 5 20.08 -34.27 -41.83
CA TRP A 5 20.49 -33.52 -40.66
C TRP A 5 19.85 -32.13 -40.64
N LEU A 6 19.89 -31.43 -41.77
CA LEU A 6 19.24 -30.12 -41.94
C LEU A 6 17.73 -30.20 -41.73
N ARG A 7 17.06 -31.24 -42.24
CA ARG A 7 15.63 -31.46 -41.99
C ARG A 7 15.32 -31.68 -40.52
N ARG A 8 16.15 -32.44 -39.79
CA ARG A 8 15.98 -32.65 -38.35
C ARG A 8 16.15 -31.35 -37.56
N VAL A 9 17.14 -30.53 -37.91
CA VAL A 9 17.34 -29.21 -37.30
C VAL A 9 16.16 -28.28 -37.57
N LEU A 10 15.64 -28.24 -38.80
CA LEU A 10 14.46 -27.43 -39.15
C LEU A 10 13.21 -27.87 -38.39
N ILE A 11 12.98 -29.18 -38.25
CA ILE A 11 11.84 -29.71 -37.48
C ILE A 11 11.99 -29.35 -36.00
N LEU A 12 13.19 -29.48 -35.44
CA LEU A 12 13.47 -29.09 -34.05
C LEU A 12 13.22 -27.60 -33.83
N LEU A 13 13.63 -26.75 -34.77
CA LEU A 13 13.43 -25.30 -34.70
C LEU A 13 11.94 -24.93 -34.74
N GLN A 14 11.17 -25.54 -35.65
CA GLN A 14 9.73 -25.35 -35.75
C GLN A 14 8.98 -25.82 -34.49
N VAL A 15 9.38 -26.95 -33.92
CA VAL A 15 8.78 -27.48 -32.68
C VAL A 15 9.11 -26.58 -31.47
N LEU A 16 10.32 -26.01 -31.42
CA LEU A 16 10.72 -25.04 -30.39
C LEU A 16 9.88 -23.75 -30.47
N ASP A 17 9.71 -23.19 -31.67
CA ASP A 17 8.93 -21.97 -31.88
C ASP A 17 7.44 -22.16 -31.55
N LEU A 18 6.83 -23.26 -32.02
CA LEU A 18 5.41 -23.54 -31.77
C LEU A 18 5.10 -23.84 -30.29
N GLY A 19 6.00 -24.52 -29.59
CA GLY A 19 5.84 -24.85 -28.17
C GLY A 19 5.97 -23.62 -27.27
N LEU A 20 6.92 -22.73 -27.55
CA LEU A 20 7.19 -21.53 -26.75
C LEU A 20 6.06 -20.48 -26.88
N VAL A 21 5.51 -20.32 -28.08
CA VAL A 21 4.44 -19.34 -28.37
C VAL A 21 3.13 -19.68 -27.65
N CYS A 22 2.75 -20.96 -27.55
CA CYS A 22 1.46 -21.36 -26.98
C CYS A 22 1.40 -21.29 -25.45
N VAL A 23 2.50 -21.62 -24.76
CA VAL A 23 2.59 -21.53 -23.29
C VAL A 23 2.59 -20.07 -22.84
N SER A 24 3.32 -19.22 -23.56
CA SER A 24 3.36 -17.78 -23.34
C SER A 24 1.98 -17.12 -23.53
N GLY A 25 1.23 -17.52 -24.56
CA GLY A 25 -0.08 -16.92 -24.88
C GLY A 25 -1.13 -17.06 -23.76
N LYS A 26 -1.23 -18.22 -23.11
CA LYS A 26 -2.20 -18.44 -22.00
C LYS A 26 -1.81 -17.67 -20.75
N GLN A 27 -0.52 -17.66 -20.39
CA GLN A 27 -0.01 -16.91 -19.24
C GLN A 27 -0.15 -15.40 -19.46
N TRP A 28 0.14 -14.92 -20.67
CA TRP A 28 -0.02 -13.51 -21.04
C TRP A 28 -1.47 -13.05 -21.01
N LYS A 29 -2.40 -13.92 -21.43
CA LYS A 29 -3.84 -13.64 -21.33
C LYS A 29 -4.27 -13.45 -19.88
N LYS A 30 -3.85 -14.33 -18.96
CA LYS A 30 -4.16 -14.23 -17.52
C LYS A 30 -3.68 -12.89 -16.94
N ILE A 31 -2.42 -12.53 -17.18
CA ILE A 31 -1.83 -11.28 -16.69
C ILE A 31 -2.60 -10.07 -17.24
N ARG A 32 -2.94 -10.09 -18.53
CA ARG A 32 -3.70 -9.00 -19.16
C ARG A 32 -5.10 -8.85 -18.54
N ASP A 33 -5.78 -9.97 -18.28
CA ASP A 33 -7.12 -9.95 -17.70
C ASP A 33 -7.07 -9.42 -16.25
N GLU A 34 -6.06 -9.80 -15.46
CA GLU A 34 -5.81 -9.26 -14.11
C GLU A 34 -5.53 -7.75 -14.13
N ILE A 35 -4.64 -7.27 -15.02
CA ILE A 35 -4.35 -5.85 -15.18
C ILE A 35 -5.62 -5.10 -15.62
N SER A 36 -6.35 -5.62 -16.61
CA SER A 36 -7.57 -4.98 -17.09
C SER A 36 -8.63 -4.90 -16.00
N GLY A 37 -8.76 -5.94 -15.17
CA GLY A 37 -9.62 -5.93 -13.99
C GLY A 37 -9.20 -4.86 -12.98
N ALA A 38 -7.92 -4.81 -12.62
CA ALA A 38 -7.40 -3.84 -11.66
C ALA A 38 -7.54 -2.39 -12.14
N VAL A 39 -7.23 -2.11 -13.40
CA VAL A 39 -7.35 -0.76 -13.98
C VAL A 39 -8.81 -0.31 -14.07
N LYS A 40 -9.76 -1.22 -14.33
CA LYS A 40 -11.20 -0.87 -14.36
C LYS A 40 -11.74 -0.40 -13.02
N VAL A 41 -11.22 -0.93 -11.91
CA VAL A 41 -11.66 -0.55 -10.55
C VAL A 41 -10.75 0.50 -9.90
N PHE A 42 -9.63 0.83 -10.53
CA PHE A 42 -8.68 1.82 -10.03
C PHE A 42 -9.28 3.22 -10.11
N ASN A 43 -9.42 3.88 -8.96
CA ASN A 43 -9.81 5.28 -8.88
C ASN A 43 -8.57 6.14 -8.58
N PRO A 44 -8.15 7.03 -9.49
CA PRO A 44 -7.02 7.92 -9.25
C PRO A 44 -7.34 8.90 -8.12
N CYS A 45 -6.34 9.21 -7.30
CA CYS A 45 -6.47 10.21 -6.25
C CYS A 45 -5.74 11.51 -6.63
N ASN A 46 -6.33 12.64 -6.26
CA ASN A 46 -5.73 13.96 -6.43
C ASN A 46 -4.71 14.23 -5.29
N PRO A 47 -3.42 14.43 -5.58
CA PRO A 47 -2.38 14.60 -4.55
C PRO A 47 -2.28 16.02 -3.98
N VAL A 48 -3.19 16.94 -4.35
CA VAL A 48 -3.16 18.33 -3.85
C VAL A 48 -3.21 18.38 -2.31
N ASN A 49 -3.89 17.42 -1.66
CA ASN A 49 -3.95 17.28 -0.21
C ASN A 49 -3.61 15.83 0.21
N CYS A 50 -3.44 15.60 1.51
CA CYS A 50 -3.20 14.27 2.09
C CYS A 50 -4.44 13.34 2.09
N SER A 51 -5.52 13.72 1.38
CA SER A 51 -6.81 13.01 1.38
C SER A 51 -6.75 11.57 0.83
N CYS A 52 -5.74 11.25 0.01
CA CYS A 52 -5.55 9.90 -0.52
C CYS A 52 -5.32 8.85 0.57
N HIS A 53 -4.83 9.27 1.73
CA HIS A 53 -4.49 8.39 2.85
C HIS A 53 -5.50 8.46 3.99
N LEU A 54 -6.61 9.19 3.82
CA LEU A 54 -7.61 9.39 4.88
C LEU A 54 -8.18 8.06 5.40
N THR A 55 -8.46 7.11 4.50
CA THR A 55 -8.97 5.80 4.89
C THR A 55 -7.98 5.03 5.76
N VAL A 56 -6.67 5.14 5.47
CA VAL A 56 -5.62 4.49 6.28
C VAL A 56 -5.62 5.09 7.68
N LEU A 57 -5.65 6.42 7.78
CA LEU A 57 -5.71 7.12 9.06
C LEU A 57 -6.96 6.72 9.87
N GLN A 58 -8.13 6.64 9.22
CA GLN A 58 -9.37 6.22 9.86
C GLN A 58 -9.33 4.76 10.34
N GLN A 59 -8.64 3.88 9.61
CA GLN A 59 -8.44 2.49 9.99
C GLN A 59 -7.49 2.38 11.20
N ASP A 60 -6.38 3.11 11.18
CA ASP A 60 -5.37 3.10 12.25
C ASP A 60 -5.92 3.70 13.56
N LEU A 61 -6.75 4.74 13.47
CA LEU A 61 -7.43 5.34 14.62
C LEU A 61 -8.72 4.63 15.02
N GLY A 62 -9.17 3.67 14.20
CA GLY A 62 -10.39 2.90 14.42
C GLY A 62 -10.48 2.24 15.81
N PRO A 63 -9.40 1.66 16.35
CA PRO A 63 -9.38 1.10 17.70
C PRO A 63 -9.54 2.12 18.84
N PHE A 64 -9.28 3.41 18.59
CA PHE A 64 -9.28 4.47 19.60
C PHE A 64 -10.48 5.41 19.46
N LYS A 65 -11.56 4.97 18.81
CA LYS A 65 -12.77 5.78 18.56
C LYS A 65 -13.44 6.27 19.83
N ASP A 66 -13.35 5.50 20.91
CA ASP A 66 -13.92 5.84 22.22
C ASP A 66 -12.97 6.71 23.07
N GLY A 67 -11.88 7.19 22.47
CA GLY A 67 -10.83 7.95 23.13
C GLY A 67 -9.70 7.06 23.67
N ILE A 68 -8.66 7.72 24.17
CA ILE A 68 -7.51 7.07 24.80
C ILE A 68 -7.51 7.46 26.27
N SER A 69 -7.60 6.46 27.16
CA SER A 69 -7.56 6.69 28.59
C SER A 69 -6.14 6.99 29.08
N GLU A 70 -6.05 7.66 30.23
CA GLU A 70 -4.78 8.05 30.84
C GLU A 70 -3.90 6.84 31.17
N ASP A 71 -4.50 5.73 31.65
CA ASP A 71 -3.78 4.50 31.97
C ASP A 71 -3.15 3.85 30.72
N VAL A 72 -3.84 3.88 29.58
CA VAL A 72 -3.30 3.40 28.30
C VAL A 72 -2.12 4.27 27.87
N MET A 73 -2.21 5.59 28.03
CA MET A 73 -1.09 6.49 27.74
C MET A 73 0.12 6.20 28.62
N VAL A 74 -0.08 6.13 29.95
CA VAL A 74 0.99 5.86 30.93
C VAL A 74 1.65 4.50 30.68
N SER A 75 0.86 3.46 30.43
CA SER A 75 1.39 2.12 30.13
C SER A 75 2.19 2.08 28.83
N THR A 76 1.82 2.90 27.84
CA THR A 76 2.55 3.05 26.58
C THR A 76 3.91 3.72 26.82
N VAL A 77 3.96 4.75 27.67
CA VAL A 77 5.21 5.38 28.11
C VAL A 77 6.16 4.41 28.80
N GLN A 78 5.62 3.61 29.72
CA GLN A 78 6.41 2.62 30.43
C GLN A 78 7.01 1.53 29.53
N ARG A 79 6.38 1.25 28.38
CA ARG A 79 6.88 0.31 27.37
C ARG A 79 7.97 0.90 26.47
N GLY A 80 8.42 2.12 26.76
CA GLY A 80 9.53 2.78 26.06
C GLY A 80 9.08 3.78 24.99
N TRP A 81 7.78 4.00 24.82
CA TRP A 81 7.27 5.08 23.99
C TRP A 81 7.21 6.37 24.81
N ALA A 82 8.28 7.15 24.90
CA ALA A 82 8.19 8.46 25.56
C ALA A 82 7.67 9.50 24.54
N PRO A 83 6.42 10.00 24.64
CA PRO A 83 6.04 11.18 23.88
C PRO A 83 6.78 12.37 24.49
N THR A 84 7.48 13.14 23.65
CA THR A 84 8.14 14.38 24.05
C THR A 84 7.16 15.51 24.40
N THR A 85 5.84 15.28 24.29
CA THR A 85 4.80 16.31 24.39
C THR A 85 3.60 15.83 25.23
N ARG A 86 2.94 16.80 25.88
CA ARG A 86 1.90 16.60 26.93
C ARG A 86 0.48 16.40 26.37
N SER A 87 0.31 16.52 25.06
CA SER A 87 -0.90 16.22 24.30
C SER A 87 -0.46 15.74 22.91
N LEU A 88 -1.02 14.62 22.44
CA LEU A 88 -0.75 14.07 21.12
C LEU A 88 -1.91 14.46 20.21
N GLU A 89 -1.79 15.58 19.52
CA GLU A 89 -2.59 15.81 18.32
C GLU A 89 -1.89 15.11 17.15
N ILE A 90 -2.59 14.16 16.52
CA ILE A 90 -2.13 13.57 15.27
C ILE A 90 -2.51 14.56 14.18
N SER A 91 -1.56 15.43 13.82
CA SER A 91 -1.69 16.34 12.70
C SER A 91 -1.06 15.74 11.46
N CYS A 92 -1.85 15.54 10.42
CA CYS A 92 -1.33 15.26 9.09
C CYS A 92 -0.86 16.59 8.50
N ILE A 93 0.46 16.78 8.40
CA ILE A 93 1.02 17.95 7.71
C ILE A 93 0.57 17.89 6.25
N GLU A 94 -0.12 18.92 5.77
CA GLU A 94 -0.44 19.07 4.34
C GLU A 94 0.88 19.03 3.54
N ASN A 95 0.99 18.09 2.59
CA ASN A 95 2.16 17.77 1.74
C ASN A 95 3.19 16.73 2.25
N THR A 96 2.93 15.95 3.30
CA THR A 96 3.78 14.79 3.62
C THR A 96 2.98 13.49 3.80
N THR A 97 3.58 12.35 3.43
CA THR A 97 3.05 11.01 3.73
C THR A 97 3.29 10.59 5.19
N VAL A 98 3.76 11.52 6.04
CA VAL A 98 4.19 11.27 7.41
C VAL A 98 3.28 12.04 8.34
N CYS A 99 2.55 11.34 9.20
CA CYS A 99 1.85 11.97 10.32
C CYS A 99 2.90 12.40 11.36
N SER A 100 2.97 13.70 11.64
CA SER A 100 3.88 14.24 12.65
C SER A 100 3.11 14.41 13.95
N LEU A 101 3.69 13.94 15.07
CA LEU A 101 3.19 14.26 16.39
C LEU A 101 3.63 15.69 16.72
N GLN A 102 2.79 16.67 16.40
CA GLN A 102 3.07 18.07 16.73
C GLN A 102 2.57 18.36 18.15
N GLY A 103 3.48 18.74 19.05
CA GLY A 103 3.10 19.17 20.40
C GLY A 103 2.50 20.57 20.38
N VAL A 104 1.20 20.68 20.64
CA VAL A 104 0.54 21.96 20.90
C VAL A 104 0.60 22.23 22.40
N ALA A 105 1.33 23.29 22.79
CA ALA A 105 1.44 23.72 24.17
C ALA A 105 0.31 24.72 24.48
N GLU A 106 -0.94 24.29 24.52
CA GLU A 106 -2.02 25.17 25.01
C GLU A 106 -3.17 24.35 25.63
N TRP A 107 -3.41 24.56 26.91
CA TRP A 107 -4.48 23.91 27.67
C TRP A 107 -5.81 24.57 27.33
N SER A 108 -6.66 23.92 26.53
CA SER A 108 -8.10 24.21 26.57
C SER A 108 -8.80 23.14 27.41
N THR A 109 -9.35 23.56 28.54
CA THR A 109 -10.14 22.74 29.47
C THR A 109 -11.46 22.22 28.88
N SER A 110 -11.72 22.47 27.59
CA SER A 110 -12.94 22.09 26.88
C SER A 110 -12.97 20.65 26.35
N PHE A 111 -11.84 19.94 26.33
CA PHE A 111 -11.77 18.57 25.80
C PHE A 111 -12.14 17.49 26.83
N TRP A 112 -12.38 17.87 28.09
CA TRP A 112 -12.78 16.96 29.18
C TRP A 112 -14.28 17.09 29.53
N ARG A 113 -15.17 17.16 28.53
CA ARG A 113 -16.62 17.03 28.74
C ARG A 113 -17.23 16.04 27.77
#